data_AF-A0A529NEK0-F1
#
_entry.id   AF-A0A529NEK0-F1
#
_cell.length_a   1.000
_cell.length_b   1.000
_cell.length_c   1.000
_cell.angle_alpha   90.00
_cell.angle_beta   90.00
_cell.angle_gamma   90.00
#
_symmetry.space_group_name_H-M   'P 1'
#
loop_
_entity.id
_entity.type
_entity.pdbx_description
1 polymer ?
#
loop_
_entity_poly.entity_id
_entity_poly.type
_entity_poly.pdbx_seq_one_letter_code
_entity_poly.pdbx_strand_id
1 'polypeptide(L)'
;DQTSAHDPINGYLPKGWTMAEWREKRVSDPKAVEKAARASMREHVEAMVAFWNAGVPTLDYGNNIRQVAKEEGFENAFAFPGFVPAYIRPLFCRGIGPFRWAALSGDPEDIYKTDAKV
;
A
#
# COMPACT_ATOMS: atom_id res chain seq x y z
N ASP A 1 0.08 -5.99 1.36
CA ASP A 1 0.77 -4.85 2.00
C ASP A 1 -0.01 -3.56 1.74
N GLN A 2 0.02 -2.62 2.69
CA GLN A 2 -0.58 -1.28 2.56
C GLN A 2 0.24 -0.22 3.31
N THR A 3 1.54 -0.46 3.50
CA THR A 3 2.47 0.60 3.91
C THR A 3 2.42 1.77 2.92
N SER A 4 2.89 2.95 3.32
CA SER A 4 2.99 4.09 2.41
C SER A 4 4.24 4.00 1.52
N ALA A 5 4.44 2.87 0.83
CA ALA A 5 5.58 2.59 -0.05
C ALA A 5 5.71 3.58 -1.23
N HIS A 6 4.62 4.27 -1.58
CA HIS A 6 4.60 5.32 -2.60
C HIS A 6 5.39 6.59 -2.18
N ASP A 7 5.68 6.75 -0.89
CA ASP A 7 6.55 7.80 -0.35
C ASP A 7 7.67 7.15 0.49
N PRO A 8 8.79 6.76 -0.13
CA PRO A 8 9.88 6.08 0.57
C PRO A 8 10.50 6.88 1.73
N ILE A 9 10.43 8.22 1.68
CA ILE A 9 11.04 9.07 2.70
C ILE A 9 10.14 9.12 3.93
N ASN A 10 8.84 9.36 3.75
CA ASN A 10 7.93 9.64 4.87
C ASN A 10 6.99 8.49 5.23
N GLY A 11 6.90 7.47 4.39
CA GLY A 11 5.86 6.46 4.46
C GLY A 11 6.32 5.05 4.81
N TYR A 12 7.62 4.76 4.76
CA TYR A 12 8.16 3.43 4.99
C TYR A 12 9.36 3.45 5.93
N LEU A 13 9.20 2.85 7.11
CA LEU A 13 10.27 2.74 8.10
C LEU A 13 11.31 1.70 7.65
N PRO A 14 12.60 2.07 7.47
CA PRO A 14 13.62 1.10 7.10
C PRO A 14 13.80 0.01 8.17
N LYS A 15 14.11 -1.22 7.72
CA LYS A 15 14.38 -2.36 8.61
C LYS A 15 15.55 -2.05 9.54
N GLY A 16 15.38 -2.36 10.83
CA GLY A 16 16.39 -2.15 11.86
C GLY A 16 16.48 -0.71 12.40
N TRP A 17 15.66 0.22 11.89
CA TRP A 17 15.60 1.58 12.41
C TRP A 17 14.46 1.73 13.42
N THR A 18 14.66 2.61 14.39
CA THR A 18 13.58 3.07 15.27
C THR A 18 12.81 4.23 14.65
N MET A 19 11.60 4.46 15.16
CA MET A 19 10.80 5.63 14.77
C MET A 19 11.49 6.96 15.06
N ALA A 20 12.28 7.04 16.12
CA ALA A 20 13.00 8.26 16.49
C ALA A 20 14.11 8.58 15.48
N GLU A 21 14.97 7.60 15.19
CA GLU A 21 16.04 7.72 14.19
C GLU A 21 15.49 8.06 12.80
N TRP A 22 14.39 7.41 12.39
CA TRP A 22 13.74 7.69 11.12
C TRP A 22 13.19 9.12 11.07
N ARG A 23 12.54 9.59 12.13
CA ARG A 23 12.03 10.97 12.22
C ARG A 23 13.15 12.00 12.09
N GLU A 24 14.28 11.77 12.75
CA GLU A 24 15.44 12.65 12.68
C GLU A 24 16.07 12.64 11.28
N LYS A 25 16.34 11.45 10.72
CA LYS A 25 17.00 11.31 9.42
C LYS A 25 16.16 11.79 8.25
N ARG A 26 14.84 11.81 8.35
CA ARG A 26 13.97 12.46 7.34
C ARG A 26 14.26 13.94 7.18
N VAL A 27 14.79 14.61 8.19
CA VAL A 27 15.18 16.02 8.13
C VAL A 27 16.67 16.16 7.81
N SER A 28 17.52 15.40 8.49
CA SER A 28 18.97 15.57 8.37
C SER A 28 19.59 14.91 7.13
N ASP A 29 19.05 13.80 6.65
CA ASP A 29 19.52 13.09 5.44
C ASP A 29 18.40 12.29 4.75
N PRO A 30 17.46 12.97 4.06
CA PRO A 30 16.33 12.32 3.38
C PRO A 30 16.75 11.29 2.33
N LYS A 31 17.90 11.48 1.68
CA LYS A 31 18.41 10.56 0.65
C LYS A 31 18.85 9.23 1.27
N ALA A 32 19.48 9.26 2.45
CA ALA A 32 19.78 8.04 3.18
C ALA A 32 18.51 7.29 3.62
N VAL A 33 17.47 8.01 4.01
CA VAL A 33 16.16 7.40 4.33
C VAL A 33 15.58 6.71 3.11
N GLU A 34 15.49 7.41 1.98
CA GLU A 34 14.97 6.85 0.73
C GLU A 34 15.71 5.56 0.35
N LYS A 35 17.05 5.61 0.34
CA LYS A 35 17.86 4.43 0.01
C LYS A 35 17.60 3.26 0.95
N ALA A 36 17.54 3.50 2.26
CA ALA A 36 17.31 2.46 3.26
C ALA A 36 15.89 1.88 3.20
N ALA A 37 14.89 2.74 2.95
CA ALA A 37 13.50 2.36 2.80
C ALA A 37 13.29 1.50 1.56
N ARG A 38 13.83 1.91 0.41
CA ARG A 38 13.74 1.16 -0.86
C ARG A 38 14.40 -0.21 -0.76
N ALA A 39 15.58 -0.30 -0.15
CA ALA A 39 16.23 -1.59 0.13
C ALA A 39 15.38 -2.50 1.03
N SER A 40 14.71 -1.92 2.04
CA SER A 40 13.79 -2.66 2.91
C SER A 40 12.52 -3.13 2.17
N MET A 41 11.98 -2.28 1.28
CA MET A 41 10.84 -2.64 0.42
C MET A 41 11.19 -3.80 -0.51
N ARG A 42 12.39 -3.83 -1.08
CA ARG A 42 12.86 -4.95 -1.89
C ARG A 42 12.82 -6.26 -1.10
N GLU A 43 13.44 -6.30 0.09
CA GLU A 43 13.44 -7.50 0.94
C GLU A 43 12.00 -7.93 1.32
N HIS A 44 11.12 -6.97 1.62
CA HIS A 44 9.70 -7.24 1.90
C HIS A 44 9.01 -7.89 0.67
N VAL A 45 9.20 -7.34 -0.54
CA VAL A 45 8.59 -7.90 -1.75
C VAL A 45 9.15 -9.28 -2.11
N GLU A 46 10.44 -9.54 -1.86
CA GLU A 46 11.02 -10.89 -1.98
C GLU A 46 10.28 -11.90 -1.09
N ALA A 47 9.97 -11.54 0.16
CA ALA A 47 9.17 -12.37 1.05
C ALA A 47 7.73 -12.56 0.54
N MET A 48 7.09 -11.52 0.01
CA MET A 48 5.76 -11.63 -0.60
C MET A 48 5.74 -12.58 -1.81
N VAL A 49 6.79 -12.53 -2.65
CA VAL A 49 6.96 -13.46 -3.77
C VAL A 49 7.20 -14.89 -3.27
N ALA A 50 7.93 -15.08 -2.17
CA ALA A 50 8.09 -16.40 -1.56
C ALA A 50 6.73 -17.00 -1.12
N PHE A 51 5.86 -16.19 -0.50
CA PHE A 51 4.50 -16.63 -0.16
C PHE A 51 3.65 -16.94 -1.41
N TRP A 52 3.75 -16.10 -2.44
CA TRP A 52 3.10 -16.36 -3.73
C TRP A 52 3.51 -17.71 -4.31
N ASN A 53 4.82 -18.00 -4.34
CA ASN A 53 5.36 -19.26 -4.84
C ASN A 53 5.00 -20.46 -3.95
N ALA A 54 4.72 -20.24 -2.67
CA ALA A 54 4.20 -21.25 -1.75
C ALA A 54 2.68 -21.49 -1.90
N GLY A 55 2.02 -20.84 -2.85
CA GLY A 55 0.59 -21.01 -3.14
C GLY A 55 -0.33 -20.14 -2.30
N VAL A 56 0.21 -19.18 -1.53
CA VAL A 56 -0.61 -18.22 -0.79
C VAL A 56 -1.11 -17.13 -1.75
N PRO A 57 -2.41 -16.82 -1.79
CA PRO A 57 -2.91 -15.69 -2.57
C PRO A 57 -2.29 -14.36 -2.10
N THR A 58 -1.33 -13.87 -2.88
CA THR A 58 -0.62 -12.62 -2.64
C THR A 58 -1.07 -11.59 -3.67
N LEU A 59 -1.21 -10.34 -3.25
CA LEU A 59 -1.57 -9.22 -4.12
C LEU A 59 -0.86 -7.94 -3.69
N ASP A 60 -0.77 -7.02 -4.64
CA ASP A 60 -0.42 -5.62 -4.40
C ASP A 60 -1.69 -4.79 -4.24
N TYR A 61 -1.72 -3.99 -3.17
CA TYR A 61 -2.88 -3.20 -2.79
C TYR A 61 -2.69 -1.70 -3.08
N GLY A 62 -2.08 -1.39 -4.23
CA GLY A 62 -2.11 -0.05 -4.80
C GLY A 62 -1.19 0.98 -4.14
N ASN A 63 -0.16 0.54 -3.41
CA ASN A 63 0.83 1.44 -2.80
C ASN A 63 2.17 1.50 -3.57
N ASN A 64 2.25 0.86 -4.74
CA ASN A 64 3.40 0.87 -5.63
C ASN A 64 4.66 0.11 -5.14
N ILE A 65 4.55 -0.71 -4.08
CA ILE A 65 5.71 -1.39 -3.48
C ILE A 65 6.44 -2.32 -4.47
N ARG A 66 5.71 -2.98 -5.39
CA ARG A 66 6.33 -3.82 -6.43
C ARG A 66 7.22 -3.03 -7.39
N GLN A 67 6.82 -1.80 -7.75
CA GLN A 67 7.61 -0.95 -8.63
C GLN A 67 8.92 -0.54 -7.94
N VAL A 68 8.85 -0.17 -6.65
CA VAL A 68 10.06 0.16 -5.87
C VAL A 68 11.01 -1.04 -5.82
N ALA A 69 10.51 -2.24 -5.51
CA ALA A 69 11.34 -3.44 -5.48
C ALA A 69 11.96 -3.76 -6.85
N LYS A 70 11.23 -3.57 -7.95
CA LYS A 70 11.76 -3.73 -9.32
C LYS A 70 12.91 -2.74 -9.59
N GLU A 71 12.74 -1.48 -9.24
CA GLU A 71 13.77 -0.45 -9.40
C GLU A 71 15.02 -0.73 -8.56
N GLU A 72 14.88 -1.44 -7.43
CA GLU A 72 15.99 -1.95 -6.63
C GLU A 72 16.59 -3.28 -7.16
N GLY A 73 16.21 -3.68 -8.39
CA GLY A 73 16.79 -4.82 -9.10
C GLY A 73 16.11 -6.16 -8.84
N PHE A 74 14.95 -6.20 -8.17
CA PHE A 74 14.19 -7.44 -8.03
C PHE A 74 13.27 -7.64 -9.24
N GLU A 75 13.79 -8.27 -10.30
CA GLU A 75 13.08 -8.51 -11.56
C GLU A 75 11.72 -9.21 -11.39
N ASN A 76 11.61 -10.10 -10.40
CA ASN A 76 10.39 -10.86 -10.15
C ASN A 76 9.37 -10.13 -9.26
N ALA A 77 9.54 -8.84 -8.99
CA ALA A 77 8.64 -8.06 -8.12
C ALA A 77 7.18 -8.05 -8.59
N PHE A 78 6.92 -8.30 -9.88
CA PHE A 78 5.57 -8.33 -10.46
C PHE A 78 4.99 -9.76 -10.60
N ALA A 79 5.57 -10.76 -9.93
CA ALA A 79 5.07 -12.14 -9.95
C ALA A 79 3.62 -12.29 -9.47
N PHE A 80 3.19 -11.44 -8.53
CA PHE A 80 1.82 -11.40 -8.01
C PHE A 80 1.05 -10.19 -8.54
N PRO A 81 -0.28 -10.30 -8.74
CA PRO A 81 -1.07 -9.28 -9.40
C PRO A 81 -1.40 -8.08 -8.50
N GLY A 82 -1.85 -6.99 -9.12
CA GLY A 82 -2.51 -5.91 -8.40
C GLY A 82 -3.97 -6.26 -8.11
N PHE A 83 -4.55 -5.68 -7.05
CA PHE A 83 -5.91 -6.00 -6.63
C PHE A 83 -6.99 -5.62 -7.66
N VAL A 84 -6.76 -4.56 -8.44
CA VAL A 84 -7.71 -4.14 -9.48
C VAL A 84 -7.88 -5.21 -10.57
N PRO A 85 -6.84 -5.62 -11.31
CA PRO A 85 -6.99 -6.67 -12.31
C PRO A 85 -7.39 -8.03 -11.72
N ALA A 86 -6.96 -8.35 -10.49
CA ALA A 86 -7.27 -9.64 -9.87
C ALA A 86 -8.71 -9.76 -9.37
N TYR A 87 -9.29 -8.69 -8.81
CA TYR A 87 -10.56 -8.77 -8.09
C TYR A 87 -11.56 -7.68 -8.44
N ILE A 88 -11.13 -6.43 -8.59
CA ILE A 88 -12.07 -5.28 -8.59
C ILE A 88 -12.56 -4.91 -10.00
N ARG A 89 -11.81 -5.22 -11.06
CA ARG A 89 -12.17 -4.83 -12.43
C ARG A 89 -13.61 -5.20 -12.84
N PRO A 90 -14.16 -6.38 -12.51
CA PRO A 90 -15.56 -6.70 -12.81
C PRO A 90 -16.60 -5.80 -12.12
N LEU A 91 -16.27 -5.19 -10.97
CA LEU A 91 -17.13 -4.19 -10.32
C LEU A 91 -17.12 -2.89 -11.13
N PHE A 92 -15.94 -2.43 -11.53
CA PHE A 92 -15.76 -1.20 -12.31
C PHE A 92 -16.46 -1.28 -13.68
N CYS A 93 -16.44 -2.44 -14.35
CA CYS A 93 -17.17 -2.65 -15.61
C CYS A 93 -18.69 -2.47 -15.48
N ARG A 94 -19.24 -2.51 -14.25
CA ARG A 94 -20.66 -2.29 -13.95
C ARG A 94 -20.92 -0.92 -13.33
N GLY A 95 -19.93 -0.03 -13.31
CA GLY A 95 -20.04 1.29 -12.64
C GLY A 95 -20.06 1.21 -11.11
N ILE A 96 -19.76 0.05 -10.52
CA ILE A 96 -19.72 -0.11 -9.05
C ILE A 96 -18.37 0.39 -8.55
N GLY A 97 -18.38 1.38 -7.66
CA GLY A 97 -17.19 1.94 -7.02
C GLY A 97 -17.46 2.31 -5.56
N PRO A 98 -16.50 2.94 -4.87
CA PRO A 98 -16.61 3.28 -3.45
C PRO A 98 -17.47 4.53 -3.22
N PHE A 99 -18.74 4.46 -3.65
CA PHE A 99 -19.73 5.52 -3.43
C PHE A 99 -19.93 5.76 -1.94
N ARG A 100 -20.01 7.04 -1.55
CA ARG A 100 -20.16 7.46 -0.16
C ARG A 100 -20.83 8.83 -0.10
N TRP A 101 -21.50 9.11 1.01
CA TRP A 101 -22.05 10.42 1.36
C TRP A 101 -21.66 10.76 2.81
N ALA A 102 -21.91 12.00 3.22
CA ALA A 102 -21.65 12.47 4.59
C ALA A 102 -22.81 13.34 5.08
N ALA A 103 -23.14 13.23 6.36
CA ALA A 103 -24.15 14.06 7.02
C ALA A 103 -23.53 15.35 7.55
N LEU A 104 -23.85 16.49 6.92
CA LEU A 104 -23.30 17.80 7.32
C LEU A 104 -23.86 18.31 8.66
N SER A 105 -24.97 17.73 9.14
CA SER A 105 -25.52 17.97 10.47
C SER A 105 -24.59 17.53 11.60
N GLY A 106 -23.70 16.56 11.33
CA GLY A 106 -22.91 15.88 12.36
C GLY A 106 -23.72 14.88 13.20
N ASP A 107 -25.02 14.70 12.91
CA ASP A 107 -25.90 13.77 13.61
C ASP A 107 -25.79 12.36 12.98
N PRO A 108 -25.37 11.33 13.74
CA PRO A 108 -25.32 9.95 13.24
C PRO A 108 -26.69 9.41 12.82
N GLU A 109 -27.80 9.93 13.35
CA GLU A 109 -29.15 9.49 12.97
C GLU A 109 -29.47 9.76 11.49
N ASP A 110 -28.84 10.78 10.88
CA ASP A 110 -29.00 11.03 9.45
C ASP A 110 -28.34 9.93 8.60
N ILE A 111 -27.25 9.31 9.09
CA ILE A 111 -26.65 8.14 8.45
C ILE A 111 -27.59 6.93 8.57
N TYR A 112 -28.15 6.64 9.75
CA TYR A 112 -29.06 5.51 9.92
C TYR A 112 -30.35 5.64 9.08
N LYS A 113 -30.87 6.86 8.92
CA LYS A 113 -31.99 7.12 8.01
C LYS A 113 -31.64 6.80 6.56
N THR A 114 -30.42 7.12 6.13
CA THR A 114 -29.96 6.77 4.78
C THR A 114 -29.68 5.26 4.63
N ASP A 115 -29.16 4.59 5.65
CA ASP A 115 -28.95 3.13 5.63
C ASP A 115 -30.26 2.37 5.48
N ALA A 116 -31.31 2.77 6.21
CA ALA A 116 -32.64 2.17 6.09
C ALA A 116 -33.33 2.43 4.73
N LYS A 117 -32.81 3.39 3.95
CA LYS A 117 -33.37 3.80 2.66
C LYS A 117 -32.75 3.05 1.47
N VAL A 118 -31.48 2.65 1.58
CA VAL A 118 -30.67 1.99 0.52
C VAL A 118 -31.03 0.51 0.44
#